data_AF-A0A8J7GNI1-F1
#
_entry.id   AF-A0A8J7GNI1-F1
#
_cell.length_a   1.000
_cell.length_b   1.000
_cell.length_c   1.000
_cell.angle_alpha   90.00
_cell.angle_beta   90.00
_cell.angle_gamma   90.00
#
_symmetry.space_group_name_H-M   'P 1'
#
loop_
_entity.id
_entity.type
_entity.pdbx_description
1 polymer ?
#
loop_
_entity_poly.entity_id
_entity_poly.type
_entity_poly.pdbx_seq_one_letter_code
_entity_poly.pdbx_strand_id
1 'polypeptide(L)'
;MSMGQKFRLTEASMCDAQDAGTLMTQAVPEVSCQQVQALVWQYYGLQGDVTLLTGERDKNFCLTVPSGRRYMLKVINTAESVAESHYQTALLLHAAQQAAALPVPRVVLTRYQQAEPVVDIDGNALRIRLVSFLEGTPLHAVTPSVALMESLGSTLAQLDVALSRFSHPAEQRQLLWDISRAEQIRPYLAFVHDAEQQAAITQILQRYDSHVTPMLKTLRQQTIHNDMNPHNVLVEVGDATRVSAEESPAMGG
;
A
#
# COMPACT_ATOMS: atom_id res chain seq x y z
N MET A 1 -41.73 33.98 8.20
CA MET A 1 -41.17 33.52 9.51
C MET A 1 -41.09 32.00 9.46
N SER A 2 -40.04 31.42 10.06
CA SER A 2 -39.57 30.02 9.92
C SER A 2 -38.70 29.80 8.67
N MET A 3 -37.54 29.12 8.69
CA MET A 3 -36.84 28.37 9.74
C MET A 3 -35.36 28.30 9.33
N GLY A 4 -34.44 28.45 10.28
CA GLY A 4 -33.01 28.26 10.02
C GLY A 4 -32.67 26.79 9.79
N GLN A 5 -31.91 26.50 8.74
CA GLN A 5 -31.18 25.24 8.60
C GLN A 5 -29.74 25.46 9.03
N LYS A 6 -29.44 25.04 10.27
CA LYS A 6 -28.08 24.78 10.72
C LYS A 6 -27.54 23.61 9.88
N PHE A 7 -26.46 23.85 9.13
CA PHE A 7 -25.66 22.79 8.54
C PHE A 7 -25.11 21.91 9.67
N ARG A 8 -25.65 20.70 9.82
CA ARG A 8 -24.99 19.63 10.58
C ARG A 8 -23.89 19.08 9.69
N LEU A 9 -22.64 19.36 10.05
CA LEU A 9 -21.52 18.51 9.67
C LEU A 9 -21.81 17.13 10.25
N THR A 10 -22.02 16.14 9.39
CA THR A 10 -22.28 14.76 9.79
C THR A 10 -21.03 14.16 10.44
N GLU A 11 -21.16 13.69 11.68
CA GLU A 11 -20.11 13.08 12.52
C GLU A 11 -19.34 11.93 11.83
N ALA A 12 -19.92 11.31 10.79
CA ALA A 12 -19.27 10.27 9.98
C ALA A 12 -17.95 10.74 9.31
N SER A 13 -17.88 12.01 8.85
CA SER A 13 -16.69 12.49 8.13
C SER A 13 -15.48 12.78 9.02
N MET A 14 -15.68 12.89 10.34
CA MET A 14 -14.60 13.08 11.32
C MET A 14 -14.12 11.76 11.92
N CYS A 15 -14.98 10.73 11.99
CA CYS A 15 -14.61 9.40 12.46
C CYS A 15 -13.64 8.71 11.48
N ASP A 16 -13.87 8.84 10.18
CA ASP A 16 -13.08 8.15 9.15
C ASP A 16 -11.66 8.75 8.96
N ALA A 17 -11.50 10.05 9.21
CA ALA A 17 -10.18 10.69 9.19
C ALA A 17 -9.34 10.31 10.43
N GLN A 18 -9.99 9.90 11.53
CA GLN A 18 -9.31 9.35 12.70
C GLN A 18 -8.72 7.97 12.37
N ASP A 19 -9.43 7.11 11.63
CA ASP A 19 -8.94 5.78 11.25
C ASP A 19 -7.64 5.82 10.42
N ALA A 20 -7.56 6.71 9.42
CA ALA A 20 -6.32 6.87 8.64
C ALA A 20 -5.15 7.44 9.48
N GLY A 21 -5.43 8.31 10.44
CA GLY A 21 -4.42 8.83 11.38
C GLY A 21 -3.97 7.80 12.42
N THR A 22 -4.90 6.97 12.91
CA THR A 22 -4.61 5.86 13.84
C THR A 22 -3.70 4.83 13.20
N LEU A 23 -3.93 4.52 11.93
CA LEU A 23 -3.11 3.60 11.14
C LEU A 23 -1.64 4.02 11.00
N MET A 24 -1.36 5.33 11.02
CA MET A 24 0.00 5.88 10.96
C MET A 24 0.70 5.97 12.32
N THR A 25 -0.04 5.81 13.41
CA THR A 25 0.46 6.07 14.78
C THR A 25 0.43 4.82 15.67
N GLN A 26 -0.39 3.83 15.34
CA GLN A 26 -0.50 2.59 16.08
C GLN A 26 0.59 1.61 15.67
N ALA A 27 1.43 1.20 16.61
CA ALA A 27 2.46 0.20 16.37
C ALA A 27 1.84 -1.21 16.30
N VAL A 28 2.38 -2.04 15.40
CA VAL A 28 2.15 -3.50 15.44
C VAL A 28 2.74 -4.06 16.73
N PRO A 29 2.08 -5.01 17.42
CA PRO A 29 2.69 -5.73 18.53
C PRO A 29 4.10 -6.24 18.18
N GLU A 30 4.99 -6.30 19.17
CA GLU A 30 6.35 -6.79 18.93
C GLU A 30 6.33 -8.26 18.53
N VAL A 31 7.00 -8.57 17.41
CA VAL A 31 7.14 -9.92 16.89
C VAL A 31 8.61 -10.18 16.64
N SER A 32 9.13 -11.24 17.25
CA SER A 32 10.53 -11.64 17.10
C SER A 32 10.75 -12.50 15.84
N CYS A 33 11.98 -12.52 15.33
CA CYS A 33 12.35 -13.43 14.24
C CYS A 33 12.09 -14.90 14.59
N GLN A 34 12.26 -15.30 15.85
CA GLN A 34 12.02 -16.68 16.29
C GLN A 34 10.53 -17.05 16.22
N GLN A 35 9.64 -16.14 16.63
CA GLN A 35 8.19 -16.34 16.47
C GLN A 35 7.82 -16.45 14.98
N VAL A 36 8.39 -15.58 14.13
CA VAL A 36 8.19 -15.66 12.68
C VAL A 36 8.67 -16.98 12.10
N GLN A 37 9.85 -17.49 12.52
CA GLN A 37 10.35 -18.80 12.11
C GLN A 37 9.37 -19.93 12.46
N ALA A 38 8.81 -19.92 13.67
CA ALA A 38 7.81 -20.90 14.09
C ALA A 38 6.53 -20.80 13.24
N LEU A 39 6.05 -19.58 12.97
CA LEU A 39 4.86 -19.34 12.15
C LEU A 39 5.05 -19.79 10.71
N VAL A 40 6.18 -19.48 10.07
CA VAL A 40 6.42 -19.89 8.68
C VAL A 40 6.54 -21.40 8.55
N TRP A 41 7.14 -22.07 9.53
CA TRP A 41 7.16 -23.53 9.59
C TRP A 41 5.75 -24.12 9.74
N GLN A 42 4.99 -23.64 10.72
CA GLN A 42 3.65 -24.13 11.03
C GLN A 42 2.68 -23.93 9.86
N TYR A 43 2.59 -22.71 9.33
CA TYR A 43 1.56 -22.35 8.34
C TYR A 43 2.00 -22.59 6.89
N TYR A 44 3.28 -22.51 6.57
CA TYR A 44 3.77 -22.63 5.18
C TYR A 44 4.70 -23.82 4.96
N GLY A 45 5.15 -24.50 6.02
CA GLY A 45 6.09 -25.62 5.90
C GLY A 45 7.47 -25.20 5.42
N LEU A 46 7.81 -23.91 5.57
CA LEU A 46 9.10 -23.35 5.18
C LEU A 46 9.98 -23.21 6.41
N GLN A 47 11.28 -23.47 6.23
CA GLN A 47 12.31 -23.28 7.25
C GLN A 47 13.43 -22.45 6.66
N GLY A 48 13.97 -21.51 7.43
CA GLY A 48 15.02 -20.61 6.98
C GLY A 48 15.38 -19.55 8.00
N ASP A 49 16.35 -18.72 7.62
CA ASP A 49 16.77 -17.57 8.41
C ASP A 49 15.79 -16.42 8.21
N VAL A 50 15.46 -15.74 9.31
CA VAL A 50 14.50 -14.63 9.30
C VAL A 50 15.19 -13.36 9.77
N THR A 51 15.07 -12.31 8.96
CA THR A 51 15.54 -10.96 9.31
C THR A 51 14.38 -9.98 9.29
N LEU A 52 14.35 -9.07 10.26
CA LEU A 52 13.42 -7.95 10.25
C LEU A 52 13.81 -6.97 9.15
N LEU A 53 12.83 -6.49 8.39
CA LEU A 53 12.96 -5.41 7.42
C LEU A 53 12.35 -4.13 7.98
N THR A 54 12.79 -3.00 7.46
CA THR A 54 12.15 -1.71 7.75
C THR A 54 10.74 -1.70 7.15
N GLY A 55 9.76 -1.29 7.94
CA GLY A 55 8.39 -1.06 7.50
C GLY A 55 7.79 0.13 8.25
N GLU A 56 6.87 0.85 7.64
CA GLU A 56 6.24 2.02 8.27
C GLU A 56 5.14 1.62 9.24
N ARG A 57 4.15 0.89 8.72
CA ARG A 57 2.92 0.55 9.43
C ARG A 57 2.90 -0.89 9.86
N ASP A 58 3.53 -1.76 9.08
CA ASP A 58 3.53 -3.21 9.27
C ASP A 58 4.93 -3.68 9.66
N LYS A 59 5.01 -4.87 10.28
CA LYS A 59 6.30 -5.53 10.50
C LYS A 59 6.57 -6.51 9.34
N ASN A 60 7.58 -6.19 8.54
CA ASN A 60 7.99 -6.99 7.40
C ASN A 60 9.22 -7.82 7.76
N PHE A 61 9.24 -9.09 7.35
CA PHE A 61 10.34 -10.01 7.61
C PHE A 61 10.78 -10.70 6.34
N CYS A 62 12.09 -10.75 6.07
CA CYS A 62 12.65 -11.56 5.00
C CYS A 62 12.95 -12.96 5.53
N LEU A 63 12.35 -13.97 4.92
CA LEU A 63 12.67 -15.39 5.12
C LEU A 63 13.57 -15.86 3.97
N THR A 64 14.76 -16.35 4.31
CA THR A 64 15.69 -17.00 3.36
C THR A 64 15.76 -18.49 3.66
N VAL A 65 15.22 -19.32 2.76
CA VAL A 65 15.26 -20.79 2.93
C VAL A 65 16.61 -21.36 2.48
N PRO A 66 17.02 -22.58 2.88
CA PRO A 66 18.33 -23.16 2.55
C PRO A 66 18.67 -23.23 1.05
N SER A 67 17.67 -23.24 0.17
CA SER A 67 17.88 -23.19 -1.29
C SER A 67 18.32 -21.81 -1.79
N GLY A 68 18.36 -20.79 -0.93
CA GLY A 68 18.61 -19.39 -1.28
C GLY A 68 17.35 -18.64 -1.71
N ARG A 69 16.21 -19.31 -1.91
CA ARG A 69 14.94 -18.64 -2.24
C ARG A 69 14.47 -17.78 -1.06
N ARG A 70 13.96 -16.59 -1.39
CA ARG A 70 13.50 -15.61 -0.40
C ARG A 70 12.00 -15.35 -0.47
N TYR A 71 11.43 -15.03 0.69
CA TYR A 71 10.04 -14.63 0.86
C TYR A 71 9.96 -13.43 1.80
N MET A 72 8.89 -12.67 1.70
CA MET A 72 8.57 -11.60 2.63
C MET A 72 7.32 -11.97 3.40
N LEU A 73 7.43 -12.13 4.72
CA LEU A 73 6.28 -12.25 5.61
C LEU A 73 5.93 -10.86 6.13
N LYS A 74 4.69 -10.46 5.92
CA LYS A 74 4.10 -9.24 6.45
C LYS A 74 3.19 -9.58 7.63
N VAL A 75 3.43 -8.97 8.78
CA VAL A 75 2.50 -8.94 9.92
C VAL A 75 1.70 -7.66 9.81
N ILE A 76 0.42 -7.80 9.46
CA ILE A 76 -0.48 -6.69 9.14
C ILE A 76 -0.88 -5.97 10.43
N ASN A 77 -0.81 -4.64 10.41
CA ASN A 77 -1.19 -3.79 11.51
C ASN A 77 -2.65 -4.01 11.91
N THR A 78 -2.91 -4.09 13.21
CA THR A 78 -4.26 -4.29 13.75
C THR A 78 -5.18 -3.08 13.52
N ALA A 79 -4.61 -1.90 13.27
CA ALA A 79 -5.36 -0.72 12.83
C ALA A 79 -5.85 -0.83 11.38
N GLU A 80 -5.23 -1.66 10.53
CA GLU A 80 -5.74 -1.89 9.17
C GLU A 80 -7.01 -2.74 9.24
N SER A 81 -8.05 -2.33 8.51
CA SER A 81 -9.29 -3.10 8.47
C SER A 81 -9.08 -4.44 7.75
N VAL A 82 -9.87 -5.45 8.10
CA VAL A 82 -9.86 -6.74 7.39
C VAL A 82 -10.16 -6.55 5.90
N ALA A 83 -11.06 -5.62 5.57
CA ALA A 83 -11.48 -5.35 4.20
C ALA A 83 -10.34 -4.76 3.35
N GLU A 84 -9.52 -3.88 3.92
CA GLU A 84 -8.34 -3.30 3.24
C GLU A 84 -7.23 -4.33 3.04
N SER A 85 -6.98 -5.17 4.04
CA SER A 85 -5.94 -6.18 3.93
C SER A 85 -6.32 -7.24 2.87
N HIS A 86 -7.58 -7.71 2.93
CA HIS A 86 -8.13 -8.61 1.92
C HIS A 86 -8.13 -7.98 0.52
N TYR A 87 -8.40 -6.68 0.40
CA TYR A 87 -8.32 -5.97 -0.88
C TYR A 87 -6.94 -6.06 -1.51
N GLN A 88 -5.89 -5.76 -0.74
CA GLN A 88 -4.51 -5.86 -1.21
C GLN A 88 -4.16 -7.30 -1.62
N THR A 89 -4.61 -8.28 -0.82
CA THR A 89 -4.38 -9.70 -1.09
C THR A 89 -5.08 -10.14 -2.39
N ALA A 90 -6.34 -9.74 -2.56
CA ALA A 90 -7.13 -10.02 -3.77
C ALA A 90 -6.53 -9.37 -5.01
N LEU A 91 -5.98 -8.15 -4.88
CA LEU A 91 -5.31 -7.43 -5.96
C LEU A 91 -4.09 -8.21 -6.46
N LEU A 92 -3.22 -8.69 -5.57
CA LEU A 92 -2.05 -9.48 -5.93
C LEU A 92 -2.43 -10.82 -6.57
N LEU A 93 -3.46 -11.49 -6.03
CA LEU A 93 -3.97 -12.74 -6.61
C LEU A 93 -4.55 -12.51 -8.02
N HIS A 94 -5.31 -11.42 -8.22
CA HIS A 94 -5.85 -11.04 -9.52
C HIS A 94 -4.73 -10.74 -10.52
N ALA A 95 -3.75 -9.91 -10.14
CA ALA A 95 -2.62 -9.57 -11.01
C ALA A 95 -1.84 -10.82 -11.43
N ALA A 96 -1.59 -11.76 -10.51
CA ALA A 96 -0.93 -13.02 -10.81
C ALA A 96 -1.74 -13.90 -11.77
N GLN A 97 -3.08 -13.89 -11.68
CA GLN A 97 -3.96 -14.62 -12.58
C GLN A 97 -4.02 -14.02 -13.99
N GLN A 98 -4.07 -12.68 -14.09
CA GLN A 98 -4.19 -12.00 -15.39
C GLN A 98 -2.86 -11.91 -16.13
N ALA A 99 -1.74 -11.75 -15.42
CA ALA A 99 -0.43 -11.61 -16.03
C ALA A 99 0.67 -12.20 -15.15
N ALA A 100 0.88 -13.52 -15.28
CA ALA A 100 1.86 -14.27 -14.51
C ALA A 100 3.31 -13.77 -14.65
N ALA A 101 3.64 -13.11 -15.76
CA ALA A 101 4.96 -12.52 -16.02
C ALA A 101 5.17 -11.15 -15.35
N LEU A 102 4.13 -10.49 -14.82
CA LEU A 102 4.28 -9.19 -14.16
C LEU A 102 5.22 -9.29 -12.97
N PRO A 103 6.21 -8.41 -12.84
CA PRO A 103 7.19 -8.47 -11.76
C PRO A 103 6.65 -7.83 -10.46
N VAL A 104 5.52 -8.34 -9.96
CA VAL A 104 4.92 -7.96 -8.67
C VAL A 104 4.98 -9.13 -7.68
N PRO A 105 4.91 -8.89 -6.36
CA PRO A 105 4.96 -9.97 -5.38
C PRO A 105 3.85 -11.01 -5.62
N ARG A 106 4.16 -12.27 -5.32
CA ARG A 106 3.24 -13.40 -5.47
C ARG A 106 2.83 -13.92 -4.11
N VAL A 107 1.53 -13.93 -3.83
CA VAL A 107 0.99 -14.51 -2.60
C VAL A 107 1.34 -15.99 -2.54
N VAL A 108 1.90 -16.40 -1.40
CA VAL A 108 2.13 -17.80 -1.06
C VAL A 108 1.00 -18.22 -0.12
N LEU A 109 0.28 -19.27 -0.49
CA LEU A 109 -0.80 -19.79 0.35
C LEU A 109 -0.24 -20.65 1.48
N THR A 110 -0.91 -20.65 2.62
CA THR A 110 -0.63 -21.60 3.69
C THR A 110 -0.90 -23.03 3.24
N ARG A 111 -0.42 -24.02 4.01
CA ARG A 111 -0.80 -25.43 3.86
C ARG A 111 -2.31 -25.68 3.97
N TYR A 112 -3.05 -24.71 4.50
CA TYR A 112 -4.51 -24.71 4.64
C TYR A 112 -5.22 -23.91 3.54
N GLN A 113 -4.51 -23.53 2.47
CA GLN A 113 -5.03 -22.75 1.34
C GLN A 113 -5.54 -21.35 1.72
N GLN A 114 -4.94 -20.74 2.74
CA GLN A 114 -5.26 -19.37 3.16
C GLN A 114 -4.21 -18.39 2.62
N ALA A 115 -4.64 -17.27 2.08
CA ALA A 115 -3.76 -16.20 1.62
C ALA A 115 -3.35 -15.24 2.76
N GLU A 116 -4.22 -15.11 3.76
CA GLU A 116 -4.07 -14.19 4.89
C GLU A 116 -4.60 -14.85 6.18
N PRO A 117 -3.88 -15.83 6.77
CA PRO A 117 -4.31 -16.45 8.01
C PRO A 117 -4.27 -15.46 9.20
N VAL A 118 -5.18 -15.66 10.14
CA VAL A 118 -5.08 -15.08 11.49
C VAL A 118 -4.28 -16.04 12.36
N VAL A 119 -3.26 -15.54 13.05
CA VAL A 119 -2.37 -16.31 13.92
C VAL A 119 -2.33 -15.69 15.30
N ASP A 120 -2.10 -16.50 16.33
CA ASP A 120 -1.87 -16.01 17.69
C ASP A 120 -0.37 -15.80 17.92
N ILE A 121 0.01 -14.60 18.37
CA ILE A 121 1.36 -14.28 18.83
C ILE A 121 1.24 -13.64 20.22
N ASP A 122 1.67 -14.38 21.24
CA ASP A 122 1.61 -13.97 22.64
C ASP A 122 0.20 -13.50 23.08
N GLY A 123 -0.85 -14.18 22.61
CA GLY A 123 -2.24 -13.85 22.91
C GLY A 123 -2.84 -12.74 22.02
N ASN A 124 -2.10 -12.25 21.03
CA ASN A 124 -2.59 -11.29 20.05
C ASN A 124 -2.97 -12.00 18.76
N ALA A 125 -4.23 -11.86 18.34
CA ALA A 125 -4.69 -12.31 17.03
C ALA A 125 -4.21 -11.34 15.94
N LEU A 126 -3.25 -11.77 15.13
CA LEU A 126 -2.61 -10.97 14.08
C LEU A 126 -2.86 -11.60 12.71
N ARG A 127 -3.07 -10.77 11.69
CA ARG A 127 -3.14 -11.22 10.30
C ARG A 127 -1.74 -11.24 9.71
N ILE A 128 -1.39 -12.29 8.99
CA ILE A 128 -0.11 -12.38 8.29
C ILE A 128 -0.32 -12.70 6.82
N ARG A 129 0.59 -12.24 5.96
CA ARG A 129 0.62 -12.57 4.55
C ARG A 129 2.04 -12.88 4.12
N LEU A 130 2.25 -14.01 3.45
CA LEU A 130 3.54 -14.36 2.85
C LEU A 130 3.50 -14.09 1.34
N VAL A 131 4.50 -13.36 0.84
CA VAL A 131 4.69 -13.12 -0.60
C VAL A 131 6.09 -13.51 -1.05
N SER A 132 6.27 -13.74 -2.35
CA SER A 132 7.60 -13.89 -2.95
C SER A 132 8.43 -12.63 -2.71
N PHE A 133 9.70 -12.79 -2.35
CA PHE A 133 10.63 -11.66 -2.29
C PHE A 133 10.98 -11.21 -3.71
N LEU A 134 11.03 -9.89 -3.93
CA LEU A 134 11.48 -9.32 -5.20
C LEU A 134 12.96 -8.95 -5.09
N GLU A 135 13.77 -9.58 -5.93
CA GLU A 135 15.17 -9.26 -6.11
C GLU A 135 15.33 -7.92 -6.86
N GLY A 136 16.34 -7.12 -6.53
CA GLY A 136 16.65 -5.90 -7.28
C GLY A 136 17.24 -4.78 -6.43
N THR A 137 17.63 -3.71 -7.10
CA THR A 137 18.15 -2.48 -6.49
C THR A 137 17.05 -1.42 -6.47
N PRO A 138 16.76 -0.76 -5.34
CA PRO A 138 15.80 0.35 -5.31
C PRO A 138 16.11 1.41 -6.36
N LEU A 139 15.09 1.91 -7.05
CA LEU A 139 15.22 2.87 -8.15
C LEU A 139 15.95 4.15 -7.71
N HIS A 140 15.77 4.60 -6.46
CA HIS A 140 16.49 5.77 -5.92
C HIS A 140 18.02 5.58 -5.87
N ALA A 141 18.51 4.34 -5.89
CA ALA A 141 19.93 3.99 -5.89
C ALA A 141 20.48 3.69 -7.29
N VAL A 142 19.66 3.86 -8.34
CA VAL A 142 20.03 3.59 -9.73
C VAL A 142 20.13 4.91 -10.51
N THR A 143 21.10 5.00 -11.41
CA THR A 143 21.22 6.14 -12.31
C THR A 143 20.07 6.14 -13.33
N PRO A 144 19.29 7.24 -13.42
CA PRO A 144 18.21 7.33 -14.40
C PRO A 144 18.71 7.23 -15.85
N SER A 145 17.93 6.59 -16.72
CA SER A 145 18.18 6.53 -18.15
C SER A 145 16.85 6.50 -18.92
N VAL A 146 16.89 6.85 -20.21
CA VAL A 146 15.68 6.79 -21.07
C VAL A 146 15.13 5.36 -21.13
N ALA A 147 16.00 4.36 -21.33
CA ALA A 147 15.60 2.96 -21.35
C ALA A 147 14.95 2.51 -20.03
N LEU A 148 15.44 2.98 -18.88
CA LEU A 148 14.84 2.69 -17.58
C LEU A 148 13.45 3.32 -17.44
N MET A 149 13.27 4.56 -17.91
CA MET A 149 11.96 5.21 -17.91
C MET A 149 10.96 4.50 -18.84
N GLU A 150 11.41 4.03 -20.01
CA GLU A 150 10.59 3.24 -20.94
C GLU A 150 10.19 1.89 -20.33
N SER A 151 11.14 1.20 -19.68
CA SER A 151 10.90 -0.06 -18.95
C SER A 151 9.88 0.14 -17.82
N LEU A 152 10.04 1.20 -17.01
CA LEU A 152 9.11 1.56 -15.95
C LEU A 152 7.70 1.84 -16.49
N GLY A 153 7.59 2.66 -17.55
CA GLY A 153 6.31 2.97 -18.19
C GLY A 153 5.62 1.74 -18.78
N SER A 154 6.38 0.84 -19.40
CA SER A 154 5.88 -0.43 -19.94
C SER A 154 5.35 -1.34 -18.82
N THR A 155 6.11 -1.50 -17.73
CA THR A 155 5.68 -2.32 -16.58
C THR A 155 4.41 -1.76 -15.93
N LEU A 156 4.32 -0.43 -15.75
CA LEU A 156 3.14 0.22 -15.21
C LEU A 156 1.92 0.03 -16.12
N ALA A 157 2.07 0.21 -17.44
CA ALA A 157 1.00 -0.02 -18.38
C ALA A 157 0.50 -1.48 -18.36
N GLN A 158 1.41 -2.45 -18.23
CA GLN A 158 1.04 -3.86 -18.12
C GLN A 158 0.29 -4.16 -16.81
N LEU A 159 0.73 -3.57 -15.69
CA LEU A 159 0.03 -3.69 -14.40
C LEU A 159 -1.37 -3.08 -14.47
N ASP A 160 -1.51 -1.89 -15.05
CA ASP A 160 -2.78 -1.20 -15.25
C ASP A 160 -3.75 -2.02 -16.11
N VAL A 161 -3.25 -2.66 -17.17
CA VAL A 161 -4.07 -3.56 -18.00
C VAL A 161 -4.50 -4.79 -17.20
N ALA A 162 -3.58 -5.40 -16.43
CA ALA A 162 -3.88 -6.56 -15.60
C ALA A 162 -4.90 -6.24 -14.49
N LEU A 163 -4.97 -4.98 -14.02
CA LEU A 163 -5.93 -4.53 -13.01
C LEU A 163 -7.22 -3.92 -13.59
N SER A 164 -7.32 -3.76 -14.91
CA SER A 164 -8.44 -3.06 -15.58
C SER A 164 -9.83 -3.65 -15.33
N ARG A 165 -9.91 -4.92 -14.91
CA ARG A 165 -11.15 -5.64 -14.58
C ARG A 165 -11.20 -6.11 -13.13
N PHE A 166 -10.25 -5.67 -12.32
CA PHE A 166 -10.30 -5.93 -10.88
C PHE A 166 -11.44 -5.13 -10.27
N SER A 167 -12.17 -5.77 -9.35
CA SER A 167 -13.17 -5.11 -8.52
C SER A 167 -13.19 -5.73 -7.13
N HIS A 168 -13.41 -4.91 -6.10
CA HIS A 168 -13.50 -5.38 -4.72
C HIS A 168 -14.33 -4.41 -3.87
N PRO A 169 -15.13 -4.89 -2.90
CA PRO A 169 -15.98 -4.02 -2.06
C PRO A 169 -15.22 -2.91 -1.31
N ALA A 170 -13.94 -3.12 -1.02
CA ALA A 170 -13.09 -2.14 -0.34
C ALA A 170 -12.29 -1.20 -1.28
N GLU A 171 -12.61 -1.16 -2.58
CA GLU A 171 -11.99 -0.23 -3.54
C GLU A 171 -12.19 1.24 -3.18
N GLN A 172 -13.30 1.57 -2.51
CA GLN A 172 -13.66 2.94 -2.12
C GLN A 172 -13.00 3.38 -0.80
N ARG A 173 -11.94 2.70 -0.36
CA ARG A 173 -11.18 3.10 0.84
C ARG A 173 -10.68 4.54 0.69
N GLN A 174 -10.65 5.26 1.81
CA GLN A 174 -10.14 6.63 1.81
C GLN A 174 -8.64 6.60 2.15
N LEU A 175 -7.81 7.10 1.24
CA LEU A 175 -6.38 7.29 1.49
C LEU A 175 -6.11 8.78 1.62
N LEU A 176 -5.30 9.19 2.59
CA LEU A 176 -4.94 10.60 2.79
C LEU A 176 -4.24 11.20 1.55
N TRP A 177 -3.56 10.37 0.77
CA TRP A 177 -2.88 10.75 -0.47
C TRP A 177 -3.69 10.44 -1.74
N ASP A 178 -5.01 10.21 -1.63
CA ASP A 178 -5.88 10.12 -2.80
C ASP A 178 -6.02 11.51 -3.45
N ILE A 179 -5.24 11.74 -4.51
CA ILE A 179 -5.25 13.00 -5.26
C ILE A 179 -6.61 13.30 -5.91
N SER A 180 -7.47 12.28 -6.11
CA SER A 180 -8.85 12.47 -6.60
C SER A 180 -9.80 12.98 -5.51
N ARG A 181 -9.31 13.11 -4.28
CA ARG A 181 -10.03 13.63 -3.12
C ARG A 181 -9.25 14.75 -2.44
N ALA A 182 -8.56 15.56 -3.23
CA ALA A 182 -7.73 16.65 -2.73
C ALA A 182 -8.49 17.62 -1.81
N GLU A 183 -9.82 17.72 -1.89
CA GLU A 183 -10.63 18.51 -0.96
C GLU A 183 -10.51 18.09 0.50
N GLN A 184 -10.11 16.84 0.77
CA GLN A 184 -9.93 16.32 2.13
C GLN A 184 -8.82 17.04 2.90
N ILE A 185 -7.88 17.71 2.22
CA ILE A 185 -6.77 18.39 2.90
C ILE A 185 -7.20 19.73 3.53
N ARG A 186 -8.39 20.25 3.21
CA ARG A 186 -8.87 21.57 3.64
C ARG A 186 -8.83 21.80 5.16
N PRO A 187 -9.25 20.85 6.02
CA PRO A 187 -9.15 21.04 7.46
C PRO A 187 -7.71 21.23 7.95
N TYR A 188 -6.73 20.68 7.23
CA TYR A 188 -5.31 20.76 7.61
C TYR A 188 -4.64 22.08 7.21
N LEU A 189 -5.28 22.91 6.37
CA LEU A 189 -4.80 24.26 6.07
C LEU A 189 -4.63 25.13 7.33
N ALA A 190 -5.36 24.81 8.40
CA ALA A 190 -5.23 25.51 9.68
C ALA A 190 -3.84 25.33 10.34
N PHE A 191 -3.08 24.29 9.94
CA PHE A 191 -1.74 24.02 10.45
C PHE A 191 -0.62 24.63 9.58
N VAL A 192 -0.96 25.25 8.45
CA VAL A 192 0.01 25.96 7.59
C VAL A 192 0.12 27.39 8.07
N HIS A 193 1.21 27.72 8.76
CA HIS A 193 1.42 29.05 9.38
C HIS A 193 2.00 30.09 8.41
N ASP A 194 2.64 29.64 7.33
CA ASP A 194 3.13 30.54 6.29
C ASP A 194 1.97 31.01 5.41
N ALA A 195 1.72 32.33 5.42
CA ALA A 195 0.57 32.91 4.73
C ALA A 195 0.65 32.78 3.21
N GLU A 196 1.85 32.79 2.63
CA GLU A 196 2.06 32.65 1.19
C GLU A 196 1.77 31.21 0.75
N GLN A 197 2.29 30.23 1.48
CA GLN A 197 1.98 28.81 1.27
C GLN A 197 0.50 28.53 1.45
N GLN A 198 -0.11 29.04 2.52
CA GLN A 198 -1.54 28.84 2.77
C GLN A 198 -2.40 29.43 1.64
N ALA A 199 -2.04 30.62 1.14
CA ALA A 199 -2.71 31.24 -0.01
C ALA A 199 -2.53 30.42 -1.29
N ALA A 200 -1.32 29.93 -1.56
CA ALA A 200 -1.02 29.10 -2.73
C ALA A 200 -1.81 27.79 -2.72
N ILE A 201 -1.82 27.06 -1.60
CA ILE A 201 -2.59 25.81 -1.47
C ILE A 201 -4.09 26.09 -1.62
N THR A 202 -4.59 27.18 -1.03
CA THR A 202 -6.00 27.58 -1.18
C THR A 202 -6.37 27.82 -2.65
N GLN A 203 -5.52 28.51 -3.41
CA GLN A 203 -5.73 28.73 -4.85
C GLN A 203 -5.73 27.42 -5.64
N ILE A 204 -4.81 26.49 -5.33
CA ILE A 204 -4.76 25.17 -5.96
C ILE A 204 -6.06 24.40 -5.70
N LEU A 205 -6.55 24.40 -4.47
CA LEU A 205 -7.80 23.71 -4.10
C LEU A 205 -9.03 24.35 -4.76
N GLN A 206 -9.07 25.68 -4.91
CA GLN A 206 -10.13 26.34 -5.67
C GLN A 206 -10.10 25.92 -7.15
N ARG A 207 -8.90 25.82 -7.73
CA ARG A 207 -8.70 25.40 -9.11
C ARG A 207 -9.05 23.93 -9.32
N TYR A 208 -8.78 23.10 -8.32
CA TYR A 208 -9.21 21.70 -8.27
C TYR A 208 -10.73 21.59 -8.33
N ASP A 209 -11.46 22.33 -7.49
CA ASP A 209 -12.92 22.31 -7.48
C ASP A 209 -13.53 22.77 -8.81
N SER A 210 -12.99 23.84 -9.39
CA SER A 210 -13.57 24.47 -10.58
C SER A 210 -13.24 23.77 -11.88
N HIS A 211 -12.08 23.10 -11.97
CA HIS A 211 -11.61 22.49 -13.22
C HIS A 211 -11.45 20.97 -13.15
N VAL A 212 -10.95 20.43 -12.03
CA VAL A 212 -10.60 19.01 -11.93
C VAL A 212 -11.80 18.17 -11.50
N THR A 213 -12.50 18.54 -10.43
CA THR A 213 -13.66 17.80 -9.92
C THR A 213 -14.76 17.56 -10.97
N PRO A 214 -15.14 18.53 -11.83
CA PRO A 214 -16.14 18.30 -12.87
C PRO A 214 -15.67 17.28 -13.91
N MET A 215 -14.38 17.32 -14.28
CA MET A 215 -13.79 16.42 -15.26
C MET A 215 -13.61 15.01 -14.72
N LEU A 216 -13.17 14.86 -13.45
CA LEU A 216 -12.95 13.56 -12.82
C LEU A 216 -14.17 12.64 -12.92
N LYS A 217 -15.38 13.19 -12.79
CA LYS A 217 -16.65 12.45 -12.91
C LYS A 217 -16.88 11.85 -14.30
N THR A 218 -16.18 12.33 -15.32
CA THR A 218 -16.29 11.88 -16.71
C THR A 218 -15.15 10.96 -17.14
N LEU A 219 -14.09 10.88 -16.35
CA LEU A 219 -12.92 10.09 -16.66
C LEU A 219 -13.13 8.64 -16.23
N ARG A 220 -12.50 7.73 -16.99
CA ARG A 220 -12.41 6.33 -16.59
C ARG A 220 -11.55 6.24 -15.33
N GLN A 221 -12.05 5.48 -14.34
CA GLN A 221 -11.35 5.17 -13.10
C GLN A 221 -11.06 3.68 -13.06
N GLN A 222 -9.95 3.31 -12.42
CA GLN A 222 -9.60 1.92 -12.16
C GLN A 222 -8.69 1.85 -10.94
N THR A 223 -8.57 0.65 -10.38
CA THR A 223 -7.55 0.34 -9.39
C THR A 223 -6.16 0.41 -10.03
N ILE A 224 -5.27 1.17 -9.40
CA ILE A 224 -3.86 1.35 -9.78
C ILE A 224 -2.96 1.10 -8.58
N HIS A 225 -1.65 1.00 -8.80
CA HIS A 225 -0.67 0.90 -7.71
C HIS A 225 -0.70 2.11 -6.76
N ASN A 226 -0.91 3.31 -7.30
CA ASN A 226 -1.05 4.59 -6.60
C ASN A 226 0.18 5.09 -5.80
N ASP A 227 1.23 4.27 -5.60
CA ASP A 227 2.45 4.68 -4.87
C ASP A 227 3.76 4.17 -5.52
N MET A 228 3.89 4.31 -6.85
CA MET A 228 5.12 3.92 -7.56
C MET A 228 6.19 5.01 -7.44
N ASN A 229 6.80 5.12 -6.26
CA ASN A 229 7.90 6.02 -6.00
C ASN A 229 9.27 5.30 -6.13
N PRO A 230 10.42 6.04 -6.16
CA PRO A 230 11.75 5.45 -6.31
C PRO A 230 12.20 4.45 -5.23
N HIS A 231 11.47 4.33 -4.13
CA HIS A 231 11.75 3.37 -3.07
C HIS A 231 10.89 2.09 -3.20
N ASN A 232 9.72 2.17 -3.87
CA ASN A 232 8.83 1.02 -4.14
C ASN A 232 9.07 0.34 -5.49
N VAL A 233 10.03 0.85 -6.26
CA VAL A 233 10.44 0.26 -7.52
C VAL A 233 11.82 -0.35 -7.34
N LEU A 234 11.94 -1.64 -7.69
CA LEU A 234 13.20 -2.36 -7.71
C LEU A 234 13.62 -2.57 -9.16
N VAL A 235 14.88 -2.35 -9.46
CA VAL A 235 15.47 -2.54 -10.79
C VAL A 235 16.34 -3.78 -10.74
N GLU A 236 16.08 -4.72 -11.66
CA GLU A 236 16.97 -5.84 -11.87
C GLU A 236 18.11 -5.43 -12.81
N VAL A 237 19.33 -5.88 -12.50
CA VAL A 237 20.49 -5.62 -13.36
C VAL A 237 20.28 -6.30 -14.71
N GLY A 238 20.00 -5.51 -15.75
CA GLY A 238 19.98 -5.98 -17.13
C GLY A 238 18.67 -5.89 -17.92
N ASP A 239 17.57 -5.30 -17.40
CA ASP A 239 16.51 -4.60 -18.17
C ASP A 239 15.15 -4.51 -17.44
N ALA A 240 14.86 -5.37 -16.46
CA ALA A 240 13.52 -5.48 -15.89
C ALA A 240 13.28 -4.53 -14.70
N THR A 241 12.23 -3.70 -14.81
CA THR A 241 11.68 -2.93 -13.70
C THR A 241 10.66 -3.77 -12.94
N ARG A 242 10.88 -3.97 -11.64
CA ARG A 242 10.06 -4.75 -10.73
C ARG A 242 9.31 -3.81 -9.78
N VAL A 243 8.04 -4.09 -9.55
CA VAL A 243 7.19 -3.24 -8.72
C VAL A 243 6.94 -3.98 -7.42
N SER A 244 7.48 -3.48 -6.32
CA SER A 244 7.17 -4.06 -5.01
C SER A 244 5.75 -3.63 -4.61
N ALA A 245 5.11 -4.44 -3.79
CA ALA A 245 3.84 -4.08 -3.16
C ALA A 245 4.08 -3.50 -1.75
N GLU A 246 5.30 -3.05 -1.46
CA GLU A 246 5.57 -2.37 -0.20
C GLU A 246 5.09 -0.93 -0.29
N GLU A 247 4.42 -0.47 0.76
CA GLU A 247 4.26 0.96 1.05
C GLU A 247 5.63 1.43 1.58
N SER A 248 6.22 2.44 0.94
CA SER A 248 7.61 2.84 1.16
C SER A 248 7.81 3.55 2.48
N PRO A 249 8.97 3.42 3.16
CA PRO A 249 9.42 4.31 4.22
C PRO A 249 9.67 5.73 3.72
N ALA A 250 8.93 6.71 4.24
CA ALA A 250 9.39 8.09 4.33
C ALA A 250 10.49 8.16 5.41
N MET A 251 11.72 7.94 4.93
CA MET A 251 12.97 8.60 5.31
C MET A 251 13.09 9.12 6.75
N GLY A 252 13.98 8.48 7.52
CA GLY A 252 14.68 9.13 8.60
C GLY A 252 15.50 10.32 8.08
N GLY A 253 15.27 11.46 8.73
CA GLY A 253 16.03 12.70 8.67
C GLY A 253 15.57 13.58 9.82
#